data_AF-A0A261QCX4-F1
#
_entry.id   AF-A0A261QCX4-F1
#
_cell.length_a   1.000
_cell.length_b   1.000
_cell.length_c   1.000
_cell.angle_alpha   90.00
_cell.angle_beta   90.00
_cell.angle_gamma   90.00
#
_symmetry.space_group_name_H-M   'P 1'
#
loop_
_entity.id
_entity.type
_entity.pdbx_description
1 polymer ?
#
loop_
_entity_poly.entity_id
_entity_poly.type
_entity_poly.pdbx_seq_one_letter_code
_entity_poly.pdbx_strand_id
1 'polypeptide(L)'
;MTKKYLPEAASNQYADVYLHSPVPIVFINSDKVYLAFIDKDLSYEDAHDSKSGDYLIGYYNEQYFGVGLYDHKETKESIEDCYSRVFELIETAKNTGEIIINPA
;
A
#
# COMPACT_ATOMS: atom_id res chain seq x y z
N MET A 1 6.80 -2.02 -1.40
CA MET A 1 7.75 -1.78 -2.53
C MET A 1 8.03 -0.29 -2.63
N THR A 2 9.25 0.16 -2.96
CA THR A 2 9.59 1.60 -2.99
C THR A 2 9.44 2.21 -4.37
N LYS A 3 9.24 3.54 -4.42
CA LYS A 3 8.89 4.34 -5.61
C LYS A 3 9.54 3.91 -6.93
N LYS A 4 10.86 3.66 -6.94
CA LYS A 4 11.61 3.29 -8.16
C LYS A 4 11.22 1.93 -8.77
N TYR A 5 10.63 1.04 -7.99
CA TYR A 5 10.20 -0.29 -8.42
C TYR A 5 8.68 -0.39 -8.64
N LEU A 6 7.93 0.70 -8.42
CA LEU A 6 6.47 0.65 -8.54
C LEU A 6 5.96 0.38 -9.97
N PRO A 7 6.58 0.93 -11.03
CA PRO A 7 6.19 0.55 -12.39
C PRO A 7 6.37 -0.94 -12.68
N GLU A 8 7.44 -1.54 -12.16
CA GLU A 8 7.69 -2.99 -12.30
C GLU A 8 6.69 -3.79 -11.45
N ALA A 9 6.39 -3.32 -10.23
CA ALA A 9 5.38 -3.90 -9.35
C ALA A 9 3.99 -3.95 -9.97
N ALA A 10 3.66 -2.93 -10.76
CA ALA A 10 2.40 -2.80 -11.48
C ALA A 10 2.29 -3.72 -12.70
N SER A 11 3.35 -4.49 -13.03
CA SER A 11 3.29 -5.44 -14.12
C SER A 11 2.19 -6.49 -13.88
N ASN A 12 1.39 -6.74 -14.91
CA ASN A 12 0.22 -7.63 -14.90
C ASN A 12 0.50 -9.02 -14.30
N GLN A 13 1.74 -9.50 -14.39
CA GLN A 13 2.16 -10.78 -13.83
C GLN A 13 2.05 -10.86 -12.29
N TYR A 14 2.03 -9.72 -11.59
CA TYR A 14 1.94 -9.66 -10.13
C TYR A 14 0.53 -9.39 -9.62
N ALA A 15 -0.39 -8.92 -10.47
CA ALA A 15 -1.74 -8.56 -10.07
C ALA A 15 -2.48 -9.71 -9.35
N ASP A 16 -2.42 -10.93 -9.91
CA ASP A 16 -3.03 -12.11 -9.27
C ASP A 16 -2.39 -12.45 -7.93
N VAL A 17 -1.08 -12.20 -7.77
CA VAL A 17 -0.39 -12.43 -6.50
C VAL A 17 -0.94 -11.49 -5.43
N TYR A 18 -1.16 -10.23 -5.77
CA TYR A 18 -1.69 -9.23 -4.83
C TYR A 18 -3.17 -9.47 -4.52
N LEU A 19 -3.98 -9.83 -5.52
CA LEU A 19 -5.40 -10.12 -5.36
C LEU A 19 -5.66 -11.31 -4.43
N HIS A 20 -4.82 -12.34 -4.49
CA HIS A 20 -4.98 -13.58 -3.74
C HIS A 20 -3.97 -13.74 -2.60
N SER A 21 -3.29 -12.66 -2.22
CA SER A 21 -2.27 -12.70 -1.18
C SER A 21 -2.90 -13.07 0.18
N PRO A 22 -2.34 -14.05 0.93
CA PRO A 22 -2.82 -14.38 2.27
C PRO A 22 -2.46 -13.31 3.32
N VAL A 23 -1.63 -12.33 2.95
CA VAL A 23 -1.21 -11.21 3.81
C VAL A 23 -1.32 -9.88 3.04
N PRO A 24 -1.50 -8.75 3.73
CA PRO A 24 -1.58 -7.45 3.05
C PRO A 24 -0.30 -7.12 2.27
N ILE A 25 -0.48 -6.58 1.06
CA ILE A 25 0.62 -6.06 0.24
C ILE A 25 0.60 -4.54 0.28
N VAL A 26 1.79 -3.93 0.41
CA VAL A 26 1.94 -2.49 0.56
C VAL A 26 2.94 -1.87 -0.44
N PHE A 27 2.59 -0.70 -0.94
CA PHE A 27 3.34 0.12 -1.89
C PHE A 27 3.68 1.46 -1.24
N ILE A 28 4.97 1.76 -1.16
CA ILE A 28 5.53 2.89 -0.41
C ILE A 28 5.70 4.06 -1.37
N ASN A 29 5.16 5.19 -0.97
CA ASN A 29 5.29 6.48 -1.63
C ASN A 29 4.89 6.40 -3.12
N SER A 30 3.74 5.79 -3.36
CA SER A 30 3.13 5.68 -4.68
C SER A 30 2.44 6.98 -5.05
N ASP A 31 2.75 7.52 -6.22
CA ASP A 31 2.00 8.65 -6.77
C ASP A 31 0.67 8.19 -7.36
N LYS A 32 0.49 6.89 -7.60
CA LYS A 32 -0.67 6.29 -8.27
C LYS A 32 -1.58 5.55 -7.31
N VAL A 33 -2.87 5.48 -7.65
CA VAL A 33 -3.88 4.71 -6.91
C VAL A 33 -3.58 3.20 -6.93
N TYR A 34 -4.12 2.46 -5.96
CA TYR A 34 -3.89 1.01 -5.80
C TYR A 34 -4.30 0.17 -7.02
N LEU A 35 -5.25 0.64 -7.83
CA LEU A 35 -5.68 -0.03 -9.07
C LEU A 35 -4.52 -0.24 -10.05
N ALA A 36 -3.50 0.62 -10.01
CA ALA A 36 -2.28 0.46 -10.80
C ALA A 36 -1.57 -0.88 -10.56
N PHE A 37 -1.83 -1.56 -9.44
CA PHE A 37 -1.14 -2.80 -9.08
C PHE A 37 -2.02 -4.05 -9.20
N ILE A 38 -3.34 -3.90 -9.19
CA ILE A 38 -4.28 -5.05 -9.15
C ILE A 38 -5.14 -5.17 -10.40
N ASP A 39 -5.28 -4.11 -11.20
CA ASP A 39 -5.99 -4.14 -12.46
C ASP A 39 -5.00 -4.50 -13.59
N LYS A 40 -5.22 -5.65 -14.24
CA LYS A 40 -4.34 -6.18 -15.29
C LYS A 40 -4.41 -5.38 -16.59
N ASP A 41 -5.45 -4.57 -16.77
CA ASP A 41 -5.63 -3.79 -17.99
C ASP A 41 -5.12 -2.35 -17.82
N LEU A 42 -4.60 -2.00 -16.64
CA LEU A 42 -4.16 -0.66 -16.28
C LEU A 42 -2.65 -0.63 -15.97
N SER A 43 -1.90 0.15 -16.74
CA SER A 43 -0.49 0.41 -16.45
C SER A 43 -0.32 1.38 -15.27
N TYR A 44 0.87 1.39 -14.67
CA TYR A 44 1.20 2.37 -13.63
C TYR A 44 1.10 3.81 -14.14
N GLU A 45 1.62 4.06 -15.34
CA GLU A 45 1.67 5.38 -15.95
C GLU A 45 0.27 5.93 -16.28
N ASP A 46 -0.63 5.06 -16.76
CA ASP A 46 -2.00 5.41 -17.15
C ASP A 46 -2.95 5.52 -15.95
N ALA A 47 -2.59 4.95 -14.80
CA ALA A 47 -3.37 5.05 -13.59
C ALA A 47 -3.49 6.51 -13.11
N HIS A 48 -4.62 6.81 -12.44
CA HIS A 48 -4.82 8.10 -11.81
C HIS A 48 -3.86 8.34 -10.65
N ASP A 49 -3.47 9.60 -10.48
CA ASP A 49 -2.68 10.01 -9.32
C ASP A 49 -3.50 9.88 -8.04
N SER A 50 -2.87 9.36 -6.98
CA SER A 50 -3.48 9.28 -5.66
C SER A 50 -3.65 10.68 -5.07
N LYS A 51 -4.81 10.91 -4.47
CA LYS A 51 -5.13 12.15 -3.74
C LYS A 51 -5.30 11.93 -2.24
N SER A 52 -4.98 10.73 -1.74
CA SER A 52 -5.21 10.40 -0.33
C SER A 52 -4.21 11.08 0.61
N GLY A 53 -3.01 11.41 0.13
CA GLY A 53 -1.92 11.91 0.98
C GLY A 53 -1.29 10.81 1.86
N ASP A 54 -1.64 9.55 1.63
CA ASP A 54 -1.04 8.41 2.32
C ASP A 54 0.39 8.20 1.84
N TYR A 55 1.27 7.88 2.78
CA TYR A 55 2.65 7.52 2.46
C TYR A 55 2.78 6.06 2.05
N LEU A 56 1.90 5.20 2.57
CA LEU A 56 1.81 3.79 2.25
C LEU A 56 0.39 3.50 1.81
N ILE A 57 0.23 2.83 0.68
CA ILE A 57 -1.07 2.30 0.23
C ILE A 57 -0.98 0.78 0.17
N GLY A 58 -2.11 0.10 0.34
CA GLY A 58 -2.15 -1.35 0.31
C GLY A 58 -3.50 -1.90 -0.12
N TYR A 59 -3.47 -3.20 -0.38
CA TYR A 59 -4.63 -3.99 -0.74
C TYR A 59 -4.59 -5.33 -0.02
N TYR A 60 -5.74 -5.75 0.49
CA TYR A 60 -5.93 -7.06 1.13
C TYR A 60 -7.42 -7.40 1.16
N ASN A 61 -7.80 -8.64 0.81
CA ASN A 61 -9.19 -9.11 0.89
C ASN A 61 -10.22 -8.11 0.34
N GLU A 62 -10.03 -7.65 -0.91
CA GLU A 62 -10.94 -6.67 -1.57
C GLU A 62 -11.00 -5.28 -0.92
N GLN A 63 -10.15 -5.04 0.09
CA GLN A 63 -10.07 -3.78 0.81
C GLN A 63 -8.80 -3.01 0.45
N TYR A 64 -9.00 -1.78 0.00
CA TYR A 64 -7.95 -0.77 -0.06
C TYR A 64 -7.73 -0.14 1.31
N PHE A 65 -6.47 0.15 1.65
CA PHE A 65 -6.12 0.93 2.83
C PHE A 65 -4.92 1.83 2.59
N GLY A 66 -4.77 2.84 3.44
CA GLY A 66 -3.68 3.79 3.40
C GLY A 66 -3.20 4.15 4.79
N VAL A 67 -1.91 4.42 4.93
CA VAL A 67 -1.26 4.86 6.17
C VAL A 67 -0.46 6.13 5.89
N GLY A 68 -0.86 7.21 6.55
CA GLY A 68 -0.17 8.50 6.50
C GLY A 68 1.00 8.60 7.49
N LEU A 69 1.93 9.52 7.19
CA LEU A 69 2.97 9.91 8.13
C LEU A 69 2.41 10.76 9.26
N TYR A 70 3.01 10.65 10.44
CA TYR A 70 2.75 11.58 11.54
C TYR A 70 2.98 13.03 11.10
N ASP A 71 2.02 13.92 11.40
CA ASP A 71 2.01 15.33 11.00
C ASP A 71 2.17 15.57 9.48
N HIS A 72 2.02 14.56 8.63
CA HIS A 72 2.37 14.61 7.20
C HIS A 72 3.84 15.00 6.92
N LYS A 73 4.76 14.76 7.87
CA LYS A 73 6.17 15.13 7.73
C LYS A 73 7.01 13.92 7.34
N GLU A 74 7.81 14.06 6.30
CA GLU A 74 8.79 13.05 5.88
C GLU A 74 10.08 13.15 6.71
N THR A 75 9.97 12.91 8.02
CA THR A 75 11.11 12.75 8.92
C THR A 75 11.44 11.27 9.10
N LYS A 76 12.67 10.96 9.53
CA LYS A 76 13.06 9.59 9.88
C LYS A 76 12.11 8.99 10.93
N GLU A 77 11.78 9.74 11.98
CA GLU A 77 10.90 9.30 13.06
C GLU A 77 9.48 9.01 12.54
N SER A 78 8.91 9.93 11.75
CA SER A 78 7.58 9.74 11.15
C SER A 78 7.53 8.54 10.20
N ILE A 79 8.62 8.26 9.48
CA ILE A 79 8.73 7.09 8.60
C ILE A 79 8.82 5.80 9.45
N GLU A 80 9.68 5.76 10.47
CA GLU A 80 9.85 4.59 11.36
C GLU A 80 8.56 4.24 12.10
N ASP A 81 7.84 5.24 12.58
CA ASP A 81 6.50 5.08 13.15
C ASP A 81 5.50 4.50 12.13
N CYS A 82 5.47 5.04 10.92
CA CYS A 82 4.59 4.56 9.85
C CYS A 82 4.86 3.08 9.51
N TYR A 83 6.13 2.68 9.43
CA TYR A 83 6.50 1.27 9.23
C TYR A 83 6.06 0.39 10.42
N SER A 84 6.21 0.87 11.66
CA SER A 84 5.78 0.13 12.85
C SER A 84 4.28 -0.15 12.82
N ARG A 85 3.46 0.87 12.51
CA ARG A 85 2.00 0.73 12.35
C ARG A 85 1.61 -0.22 11.23
N VAL A 86 2.36 -0.24 10.12
CA VAL A 86 2.12 -1.19 9.02
C VAL A 86 2.47 -2.63 9.40
N PHE A 87 3.54 -2.86 10.17
CA PHE A 87 3.85 -4.20 10.65
C PHE A 87 2.79 -4.73 11.62
N GLU A 88 2.32 -3.90 12.55
CA GLU A 88 1.20 -4.24 13.43
C GLU A 88 -0.06 -4.59 12.63
N LEU A 89 -0.41 -3.76 11.64
CA LEU A 89 -1.55 -4.00 10.74
C LEU A 89 -1.41 -5.33 9.99
N ILE A 90 -0.24 -5.64 9.44
CA ILE A 90 0.00 -6.91 8.73
C ILE A 90 -0.14 -8.10 9.69
N GLU A 91 0.37 -7.98 10.92
CA GLU A 91 0.24 -9.02 11.94
C GLU A 91 -1.23 -9.23 12.34
N THR A 92 -1.97 -8.16 12.60
CA THR A 92 -3.41 -8.22 12.89
C THR A 92 -4.17 -8.85 11.74
N ALA A 93 -3.96 -8.39 10.51
CA ALA A 93 -4.64 -8.90 9.33
C ALA A 93 -4.36 -10.38 9.09
N LYS A 94 -3.11 -10.82 9.28
CA LYS A 94 -2.75 -12.24 9.19
C LYS A 94 -3.50 -13.12 10.21
N ASN A 95 -3.75 -12.60 11.41
CA ASN A 95 -4.39 -13.36 12.49
C ASN A 95 -5.92 -13.28 12.49
N THR A 96 -6.49 -12.20 11.96
CA THR A 96 -7.93 -11.88 12.05
C THR A 96 -8.65 -11.84 10.70
N GLY A 97 -7.91 -11.64 9.61
CA GLY A 97 -8.46 -11.37 8.28
C GLY A 97 -8.91 -9.92 8.06
N GLU A 98 -8.75 -9.05 9.07
CA GLU A 98 -9.26 -7.67 9.06
C GLU A 98 -8.13 -6.64 8.99
N ILE A 99 -8.37 -5.54 8.25
CA ILE A 99 -7.48 -4.38 8.24
C ILE A 99 -7.90 -3.42 9.36
N ILE A 100 -7.04 -3.26 10.36
CA ILE A 100 -7.20 -2.29 11.45
C ILE A 100 -6.07 -1.27 11.36
N ILE A 101 -6.43 0.00 11.18
CA ILE A 101 -5.46 1.10 11.03
C ILE A 101 -5.42 1.90 12.33
N ASN A 102 -4.24 1.92 12.96
CA ASN A 102 -4.00 2.77 14.12
C ASN A 102 -3.74 4.22 13.66
N PRO A 103 -4.38 5.23 14.29
CA PRO A 103 -4.17 6.63 13.94
C PRO A 103 -2.70 7.02 14.15
N ALA A 104 -2.23 7.96 13.32
CA ALA A 104 -0.94 8.63 13.50
C ALA A 104 -1.04 9.59 14.69
#